data_AF-A0A1Q4V120-F1
#
_entry.id   AF-A0A1Q4V120-F1
#
_cell.length_a   1.000
_cell.length_b   1.000
_cell.length_c   1.000
_cell.angle_alpha   90.00
_cell.angle_beta   90.00
_cell.angle_gamma   90.00
#
_symmetry.space_group_name_H-M   'P 1'
#
loop_
_entity.id
_entity.type
_entity.pdbx_description
1 polymer ?
#
loop_
_entity_poly.entity_id
_entity_poly.type
_entity_poly.pdbx_seq_one_letter_code
_entity_poly.pdbx_strand_id
1 'polypeptide(L)'
;MASTVSDGSESAARVRRAQRGLTGVLLRDVRALRRLIVPSRLQSSVSEWIAALIGVVGRYGETAATVAADFYEAERAAAGVRGTFTVPLAGAPPDEQVEASLRWAAKDLWPRDAQAATVAQREPLTVRLEAVQVKAEGAVQKLVSDQGRATVRQAVRRDREAVAYARAAALGGCSFCKLLASRGAVFKDARAAGREADARFSGDASAVKFHDNCHCGIIPVFRGQRFELSAHAAEWDRLYQEYAAGRPGDQLRLFRRALAEHDSNPLPGSD
;
A
#
# COMPACT_ATOMS: atom_id res chain seq x y z
N MET A 1 -24.85 20.21 12.68
CA MET A 1 -24.89 18.77 12.33
C MET A 1 -23.47 18.32 12.08
N ALA A 2 -23.09 17.12 12.50
CA ALA A 2 -21.77 16.55 12.15
C ALA A 2 -21.68 16.40 10.63
N SER A 3 -20.58 16.80 10.02
CA SER A 3 -20.34 16.56 8.59
C SER A 3 -19.96 15.10 8.36
N THR A 4 -20.26 14.55 7.19
CA THR A 4 -19.95 13.14 6.88
C THR A 4 -18.69 13.04 6.01
N VAL A 5 -17.89 12.00 6.23
CA VAL A 5 -16.77 11.58 5.37
C VAL A 5 -16.87 10.08 5.09
N SER A 6 -16.45 9.64 3.91
CA SER A 6 -16.59 8.23 3.48
C SER A 6 -15.44 7.81 2.57
N ASP A 7 -15.13 6.51 2.53
CA ASP A 7 -14.24 5.90 1.53
C ASP A 7 -14.82 5.83 0.12
N GLY A 8 -16.10 6.16 -0.04
CA GLY A 8 -16.76 6.40 -1.31
C GLY A 8 -16.84 7.87 -1.73
N SER A 9 -16.23 8.81 -1.01
CA SER A 9 -16.32 10.24 -1.34
C SER A 9 -15.62 10.58 -2.67
N GLU A 10 -16.03 11.66 -3.31
CA GLU A 10 -15.38 12.16 -4.54
C GLU A 10 -13.92 12.59 -4.27
N SER A 11 -13.61 13.06 -3.06
CA SER A 11 -12.22 13.35 -2.66
C SER A 11 -11.37 12.08 -2.56
N ALA A 12 -11.90 11.00 -1.97
CA ALA A 12 -11.27 9.70 -1.91
C ALA A 12 -11.06 9.11 -3.33
N ALA A 13 -12.03 9.29 -4.23
CA ALA A 13 -11.90 8.89 -5.63
C ALA A 13 -10.81 9.69 -6.36
N ARG A 14 -10.75 11.01 -6.14
CA ARG A 14 -9.77 11.91 -6.76
C ARG A 14 -8.33 11.57 -6.38
N VAL A 15 -8.04 11.42 -5.08
CA VAL A 15 -6.68 11.08 -4.62
C VAL A 15 -6.27 9.69 -5.13
N ARG A 16 -7.20 8.74 -5.22
CA ARG A 16 -6.93 7.41 -5.78
C ARG A 16 -6.59 7.47 -7.27
N ARG A 17 -7.30 8.31 -8.06
CA ARG A 17 -6.97 8.55 -9.48
C ARG A 17 -5.58 9.18 -9.62
N ALA A 18 -5.24 10.17 -8.78
CA ALA A 18 -3.91 10.79 -8.77
C ALA A 18 -2.80 9.77 -8.46
N GLN A 19 -2.98 8.94 -7.43
CA GLN A 19 -2.03 7.87 -7.07
C GLN A 19 -1.84 6.83 -8.18
N ARG A 20 -2.93 6.45 -8.87
CA ARG A 20 -2.85 5.55 -10.02
C ARG A 20 -2.11 6.18 -11.20
N GLY A 21 -2.37 7.46 -11.48
CA GLY A 21 -1.65 8.23 -12.50
C GLY A 21 -0.14 8.27 -12.20
N LEU A 22 0.23 8.61 -10.96
CA LEU A 22 1.62 8.63 -10.51
C LEU A 22 2.29 7.25 -10.65
N THR A 23 1.57 6.18 -10.27
CA THR A 23 2.06 4.80 -10.44
C THR A 23 2.28 4.47 -11.92
N GLY A 24 1.39 4.90 -12.81
CA GLY A 24 1.53 4.66 -14.25
C GLY A 24 2.80 5.27 -14.84
N VAL A 25 3.15 6.49 -14.45
CA VAL A 25 4.39 7.15 -14.90
C VAL A 25 5.62 6.52 -14.22
N LEU A 26 5.55 6.24 -12.92
CA LEU A 26 6.59 5.53 -12.18
C LEU A 26 6.98 4.21 -12.86
N LEU A 27 6.00 3.35 -13.16
CA LEU A 27 6.27 2.05 -13.75
C LEU A 27 6.81 2.14 -15.18
N ARG A 28 6.48 3.21 -15.92
CA ARG A 28 7.10 3.49 -17.23
C ARG A 28 8.60 3.73 -17.08
N ASP A 29 9.00 4.55 -16.11
CA ASP A 29 10.41 4.86 -15.86
C ASP A 29 11.17 3.64 -15.33
N VAL A 30 10.57 2.87 -14.43
CA VAL A 30 11.14 1.60 -13.92
C VAL A 30 11.40 0.62 -15.07
N ARG A 31 10.44 0.47 -16.00
CA ARG A 31 10.60 -0.38 -17.21
C ARG A 31 11.71 0.12 -18.13
N ALA A 32 11.83 1.43 -18.31
CA ALA A 32 12.88 2.01 -19.14
C ALA A 32 14.29 1.71 -18.58
N LEU A 33 14.44 1.62 -17.25
CA LEU A 33 15.71 1.30 -16.60
C LEU A 33 16.11 -0.18 -16.72
N ARG A 34 15.22 -1.07 -17.17
CA ARG A 34 15.54 -2.49 -17.42
C ARG A 34 16.77 -2.68 -18.32
N ARG A 35 16.98 -1.74 -19.26
CA ARG A 35 18.13 -1.71 -20.17
C ARG A 35 19.49 -1.63 -19.47
N LEU A 36 19.52 -1.17 -18.22
CA LEU A 36 20.74 -1.11 -17.42
C LEU A 36 21.24 -2.48 -17.02
N ILE A 37 20.39 -3.51 -16.96
CA ILE A 37 20.82 -4.86 -16.60
C ILE A 37 21.42 -5.54 -17.84
N VAL A 38 22.75 -5.72 -17.83
CA VAL A 38 23.53 -6.27 -18.94
C VAL A 38 24.02 -7.68 -18.59
N PRO A 39 23.54 -8.74 -19.27
CA PRO A 39 23.86 -10.14 -18.95
C PRO A 39 25.36 -10.49 -18.85
N SER A 40 26.21 -9.89 -19.68
CA SER A 40 27.65 -10.16 -19.68
C SER A 40 28.39 -9.54 -18.48
N ARG A 41 27.74 -8.62 -17.74
CA ARG A 41 28.31 -7.88 -16.61
C ARG A 41 27.25 -7.71 -15.52
N LEU A 42 26.56 -8.79 -15.17
CA LEU A 42 25.42 -8.78 -14.22
C LEU A 42 25.75 -8.10 -12.90
N GLN A 43 26.93 -8.39 -12.32
CA GLN A 43 27.28 -7.87 -10.99
C GLN A 43 27.33 -6.34 -10.94
N SER A 44 28.06 -5.70 -11.85
CA SER A 44 28.13 -4.24 -11.91
C SER A 44 26.83 -3.62 -12.42
N SER A 45 26.23 -4.21 -13.46
CA SER A 45 25.04 -3.65 -14.12
C SER A 45 23.76 -3.72 -13.27
N VAL A 46 23.59 -4.76 -12.44
CA VAL A 46 22.50 -4.80 -11.44
C VAL A 46 22.73 -3.76 -10.35
N SER A 47 23.97 -3.53 -9.93
CA SER A 47 24.28 -2.49 -8.94
C SER A 47 23.99 -1.08 -9.48
N GLU A 48 24.35 -0.81 -10.74
CA GLU A 48 24.02 0.43 -11.46
C GLU A 48 22.49 0.61 -11.59
N TRP A 49 21.76 -0.47 -11.93
CA TRP A 49 20.30 -0.46 -12.00
C TRP A 49 19.63 -0.18 -10.65
N ILE A 50 20.14 -0.76 -9.56
CA ILE A 50 19.66 -0.49 -8.19
C ILE A 50 19.87 0.98 -7.85
N ALA A 51 21.08 1.52 -8.06
CA ALA A 51 21.38 2.92 -7.77
C ALA A 51 20.47 3.88 -8.55
N ALA A 52 20.18 3.59 -9.82
CA ALA A 52 19.23 4.37 -10.62
C ALA A 52 17.81 4.32 -10.04
N LEU A 53 17.35 3.15 -9.59
CA LEU A 53 16.01 2.98 -9.02
C LEU A 53 15.86 3.62 -7.64
N ILE A 54 16.92 3.72 -6.84
CA ILE A 54 16.91 4.50 -5.59
C ILE A 54 16.52 5.96 -5.89
N GLY A 55 17.17 6.58 -6.87
CA GLY A 55 16.83 7.96 -7.29
C GLY A 55 15.40 8.11 -7.83
N VAL A 56 14.89 7.11 -8.54
CA VAL A 56 13.49 7.08 -9.00
C VAL A 56 12.53 6.99 -7.80
N VAL A 57 12.77 6.09 -6.86
CA VAL A 57 11.93 5.91 -5.66
C VAL A 57 11.88 7.19 -4.82
N GLY A 58 13.02 7.87 -4.64
CA GLY A 58 13.08 9.14 -3.92
C GLY A 58 12.18 10.22 -4.56
N ARG A 59 12.40 10.50 -5.85
CA ARG A 59 11.65 11.54 -6.58
C ARG A 59 10.14 11.30 -6.63
N TYR A 60 9.74 10.08 -6.99
CA TYR A 60 8.32 9.73 -7.06
C TYR A 60 7.69 9.65 -5.66
N GLY A 61 8.51 9.30 -4.66
CA GLY A 61 8.17 9.33 -3.24
C GLY A 61 7.77 10.71 -2.73
N GLU A 62 8.59 11.72 -2.98
CA GLU A 62 8.32 13.12 -2.65
C GLU A 62 7.03 13.61 -3.31
N THR A 63 6.81 13.22 -4.57
CA THR A 63 5.57 13.52 -5.29
C THR A 63 4.37 12.86 -4.63
N ALA A 64 4.49 11.58 -4.24
CA ALA A 64 3.43 10.85 -3.53
C ALA A 64 3.12 11.45 -2.15
N ALA A 65 4.13 11.92 -1.43
CA ALA A 65 3.98 12.63 -0.16
C ALA A 65 3.26 13.97 -0.35
N THR A 66 3.62 14.74 -1.38
CA THR A 66 2.98 16.04 -1.69
C THR A 66 1.50 15.87 -2.04
N VAL A 67 1.16 14.95 -2.95
CA VAL A 67 -0.23 14.63 -3.29
C VAL A 67 -1.04 14.20 -2.06
N ALA A 68 -0.41 13.48 -1.13
CA ALA A 68 -1.04 13.06 0.11
C ALA A 68 -1.23 14.22 1.11
N ALA A 69 -0.31 15.19 1.14
CA ALA A 69 -0.45 16.39 1.94
C ALA A 69 -1.59 17.28 1.42
N ASP A 70 -1.63 17.55 0.12
CA ASP A 70 -2.72 18.31 -0.52
C ASP A 70 -4.08 17.67 -0.23
N PHE A 71 -4.15 16.33 -0.32
CA PHE A 71 -5.36 15.58 0.03
C PHE A 71 -5.73 15.76 1.50
N TYR A 72 -4.78 15.65 2.43
CA TYR A 72 -5.04 15.83 3.85
C TYR A 72 -5.53 17.24 4.18
N GLU A 73 -4.91 18.26 3.61
CA GLU A 73 -5.30 19.67 3.79
C GLU A 73 -6.71 19.93 3.25
N ALA A 74 -7.04 19.37 2.08
CA ALA A 74 -8.38 19.46 1.51
C ALA A 74 -9.44 18.79 2.42
N GLU A 75 -9.15 17.60 2.96
CA GLU A 75 -10.06 16.92 3.90
C GLU A 75 -10.22 17.70 5.20
N ARG A 76 -9.12 18.29 5.72
CA ARG A 76 -9.14 19.13 6.92
C ARG A 76 -9.99 20.38 6.72
N ALA A 77 -9.87 21.02 5.56
CA ALA A 77 -10.68 22.18 5.17
C ALA A 77 -12.16 21.79 5.00
N ALA A 78 -12.45 20.67 4.34
CA ALA A 78 -13.81 20.15 4.15
C ALA A 78 -14.49 19.78 5.49
N ALA A 79 -13.70 19.39 6.49
CA ALA A 79 -14.17 19.17 7.86
C ALA A 79 -14.49 20.47 8.62
N GLY A 80 -14.21 21.65 8.06
CA GLY A 80 -14.42 22.95 8.71
C GLY A 80 -13.45 23.20 9.87
N VAL A 81 -12.33 22.49 9.92
CA VAL A 81 -11.33 22.64 10.98
C VAL A 81 -10.64 23.99 10.83
N ARG A 82 -10.67 24.80 11.90
CA ARG A 82 -10.04 26.13 11.93
C ARG A 82 -8.57 26.04 12.31
N GLY A 83 -7.86 27.15 12.09
CA GLY A 83 -6.44 27.29 12.43
C GLY A 83 -5.51 26.59 11.44
N THR A 84 -4.22 26.87 11.59
CA THR A 84 -3.17 26.37 10.70
C THR A 84 -2.62 25.03 11.18
N PHE A 85 -2.34 24.14 10.24
CA PHE A 85 -1.61 22.91 10.48
C PHE A 85 -0.73 22.64 9.25
N THR A 86 0.57 22.40 9.47
CA THR A 86 1.49 22.04 8.40
C THR A 86 1.60 20.53 8.32
N VAL A 87 1.22 19.94 7.19
CA VAL A 87 1.29 18.49 7.01
C VAL A 87 2.76 18.04 6.97
N PRO A 88 3.19 17.12 7.85
CA PRO A 88 4.53 16.58 7.79
C PRO A 88 4.67 15.61 6.61
N LEU A 89 5.48 15.98 5.62
CA LEU A 89 5.82 15.07 4.52
C LEU A 89 6.66 13.91 5.05
N ALA A 90 6.28 12.69 4.69
CA ALA A 90 7.13 11.54 4.95
C ALA A 90 8.41 11.65 4.11
N GLY A 91 9.57 11.43 4.73
CA GLY A 91 10.83 11.35 4.02
C GLY A 91 10.89 10.13 3.09
N ALA A 92 11.81 10.18 2.13
CA ALA A 92 12.14 9.04 1.29
C ALA A 92 12.49 7.81 2.14
N PRO A 93 12.15 6.58 1.70
CA PRO A 93 12.61 5.36 2.35
C PRO A 93 14.14 5.37 2.35
N PRO A 94 14.79 4.87 3.42
CA PRO A 94 16.24 4.75 3.46
C PRO A 94 16.76 3.95 2.26
N ASP A 95 17.90 4.37 1.71
CA ASP A 95 18.49 3.74 0.53
C ASP A 95 18.73 2.24 0.75
N GLU A 96 19.14 1.84 1.96
CA GLU A 96 19.33 0.42 2.30
C GLU A 96 18.03 -0.40 2.22
N GLN A 97 16.88 0.22 2.49
CA GLN A 97 15.57 -0.44 2.40
C GLN A 97 15.18 -0.67 0.94
N VAL A 98 15.43 0.34 0.08
CA VAL A 98 15.17 0.25 -1.36
C VAL A 98 16.10 -0.79 -1.98
N GLU A 99 17.40 -0.72 -1.67
CA GLU A 99 18.39 -1.68 -2.13
C GLU A 99 18.04 -3.11 -1.71
N ALA A 100 17.67 -3.34 -0.44
CA ALA A 100 17.29 -4.68 0.03
C ALA A 100 16.10 -5.26 -0.76
N SER A 101 15.11 -4.42 -1.06
CA SER A 101 13.92 -4.79 -1.83
C SER A 101 14.27 -5.13 -3.29
N LEU A 102 15.17 -4.37 -3.92
CA LEU A 102 15.62 -4.60 -5.29
C LEU A 102 16.59 -5.80 -5.40
N ARG A 103 17.45 -6.02 -4.40
CA ARG A 103 18.27 -7.23 -4.30
C ARG A 103 17.40 -8.47 -4.15
N TRP A 104 16.33 -8.41 -3.36
CA TRP A 104 15.34 -9.49 -3.29
C TRP A 104 14.66 -9.72 -4.65
N ALA A 105 14.27 -8.67 -5.35
CA ALA A 105 13.65 -8.77 -6.68
C ALA A 105 14.60 -9.42 -7.70
N ALA A 106 15.89 -9.08 -7.67
CA ALA A 106 16.92 -9.56 -8.58
C ALA A 106 17.60 -10.89 -8.16
N LYS A 107 17.23 -11.47 -7.01
CA LYS A 107 17.94 -12.60 -6.40
C LYS A 107 18.11 -13.81 -7.33
N ASP A 108 17.14 -14.03 -8.23
CA ASP A 108 17.09 -15.19 -9.11
C ASP A 108 17.98 -15.03 -10.35
N LEU A 109 18.57 -13.84 -10.59
CA LEU A 109 19.55 -13.65 -11.68
C LEU A 109 20.86 -14.38 -11.42
N TRP A 110 21.22 -14.56 -10.16
CA TRP A 110 22.53 -15.10 -9.78
C TRP A 110 22.58 -16.61 -10.03
N PRO A 111 23.59 -17.09 -10.79
CA PRO A 111 23.76 -18.51 -11.01
C PRO A 111 24.03 -19.21 -9.68
N ARG A 112 23.49 -20.41 -9.54
CA ARG A 112 23.81 -21.33 -8.44
C ARG A 112 24.08 -22.69 -9.03
N ASP A 113 24.81 -23.48 -8.25
CA ASP A 113 24.97 -24.90 -8.50
C ASP A 113 23.60 -25.57 -8.78
N ALA A 114 23.56 -26.48 -9.76
CA ALA A 114 22.31 -27.03 -10.27
C ALA A 114 21.53 -27.81 -9.20
N GLN A 115 22.21 -28.38 -8.20
CA GLN A 115 21.61 -29.11 -7.10
C GLN A 115 21.03 -28.16 -6.05
N ALA A 116 21.56 -26.93 -5.95
CA ALA A 116 21.11 -25.90 -5.02
C ALA A 116 20.17 -24.84 -5.65
N ALA A 117 19.99 -24.83 -6.97
CA ALA A 117 19.16 -23.86 -7.68
C ALA A 117 17.66 -24.12 -7.46
N THR A 118 16.93 -23.07 -7.07
CA THR A 118 15.47 -23.07 -7.02
C THR A 118 14.87 -23.27 -8.40
N VAL A 119 13.58 -23.67 -8.49
CA VAL A 119 12.87 -23.80 -9.78
C VAL A 119 13.00 -22.53 -10.62
N ALA A 120 12.77 -21.37 -10.00
CA ALA A 120 12.89 -20.07 -10.67
C ALA A 120 14.30 -19.77 -11.20
N GLN A 121 15.36 -20.27 -10.55
CA GLN A 121 16.74 -20.05 -10.99
C GLN A 121 17.18 -20.96 -12.14
N ARG A 122 16.46 -22.06 -12.38
CA ARG A 122 16.70 -22.97 -13.50
C ARG A 122 16.09 -22.49 -14.81
N GLU A 123 15.17 -21.52 -14.73
CA GLU A 123 14.54 -20.93 -15.90
C GLU A 123 15.54 -20.21 -16.82
N PRO A 124 15.25 -20.12 -18.13
CA PRO A 124 16.02 -19.31 -19.07
C PRO A 124 16.24 -17.89 -18.54
N LEU A 125 17.42 -17.31 -18.83
CA LEU A 125 17.75 -15.98 -18.33
C LEU A 125 16.69 -14.94 -18.71
N THR A 126 16.10 -15.03 -19.90
CA THR A 126 15.00 -14.16 -20.35
C THR A 126 13.80 -14.17 -19.41
N VAL A 127 13.34 -15.35 -18.99
CA VAL A 127 12.24 -15.52 -18.02
C VAL A 127 12.60 -14.95 -16.66
N ARG A 128 13.84 -15.19 -16.19
CA ARG A 128 14.32 -14.66 -14.91
C ARG A 128 14.38 -13.13 -14.92
N LEU A 129 14.81 -12.55 -16.05
CA LEU A 129 14.86 -11.12 -16.25
C LEU A 129 13.47 -10.46 -16.25
N GLU A 130 12.46 -11.12 -16.83
CA GLU A 130 11.05 -10.70 -16.72
C GLU A 130 10.55 -10.78 -15.28
N ALA A 131 10.88 -11.85 -14.56
CA ALA A 131 10.51 -11.99 -13.15
C ALA A 131 11.14 -10.89 -12.27
N VAL A 132 12.38 -10.46 -12.54
CA VAL A 132 12.98 -9.29 -11.87
C VAL A 132 12.16 -8.04 -12.14
N GLN A 133 11.75 -7.81 -13.38
CA GLN A 133 10.95 -6.64 -13.74
C GLN A 133 9.63 -6.61 -12.97
N VAL A 134 8.88 -7.71 -12.96
CA VAL A 134 7.59 -7.81 -12.23
C VAL A 134 7.77 -7.56 -10.73
N LYS A 135 8.78 -8.17 -10.10
CA LYS A 135 9.06 -7.99 -8.67
C LYS A 135 9.50 -6.57 -8.35
N ALA A 136 10.36 -5.98 -9.18
CA ALA A 136 10.85 -4.63 -8.99
C ALA A 136 9.73 -3.59 -9.13
N GLU A 137 8.84 -3.74 -10.11
CA GLU A 137 7.67 -2.88 -10.28
C GLU A 137 6.78 -2.89 -9.03
N GLY A 138 6.49 -4.08 -8.49
CA GLY A 138 5.69 -4.20 -7.27
C GLY A 138 6.34 -3.58 -6.05
N ALA A 139 7.63 -3.84 -5.84
CA ALA A 139 8.39 -3.29 -4.72
C ALA A 139 8.50 -1.76 -4.78
N VAL A 140 8.85 -1.21 -5.95
CA VAL A 140 8.98 0.23 -6.17
C VAL A 140 7.64 0.94 -6.05
N GLN A 141 6.57 0.38 -6.63
CA GLN A 141 5.21 0.91 -6.47
C GLN A 141 4.82 1.02 -5.00
N LYS A 142 5.09 -0.03 -4.22
CA LYS A 142 4.82 -0.04 -2.78
C LYS A 142 5.65 1.01 -2.05
N LEU A 143 6.96 1.06 -2.26
CA LEU A 143 7.87 2.01 -1.59
C LEU A 143 7.46 3.47 -1.83
N VAL A 144 7.02 3.80 -3.05
CA VAL A 144 6.50 5.14 -3.38
C VAL A 144 5.14 5.39 -2.74
N SER A 145 4.21 4.44 -2.88
CA SER A 145 2.84 4.62 -2.34
C SER A 145 2.82 4.69 -0.81
N ASP A 146 3.74 3.98 -0.15
CA ASP A 146 3.86 3.98 1.30
C ASP A 146 4.31 5.34 1.86
N GLN A 147 5.01 6.18 1.09
CA GLN A 147 5.34 7.55 1.50
C GLN A 147 4.10 8.45 1.57
N GLY A 148 3.22 8.38 0.57
CA GLY A 148 1.93 9.08 0.63
C GLY A 148 1.06 8.60 1.80
N ARG A 149 0.99 7.27 2.00
CA ARG A 149 0.27 6.68 3.15
C ARG A 149 0.87 7.07 4.50
N ALA A 150 2.20 7.13 4.59
CA ALA A 150 2.91 7.58 5.79
C ALA A 150 2.65 9.06 6.08
N THR A 151 2.60 9.91 5.04
CA THR A 151 2.30 11.35 5.17
C THR A 151 0.93 11.57 5.83
N VAL A 152 -0.14 10.95 5.31
CA VAL A 152 -1.48 11.04 5.93
C VAL A 152 -1.47 10.51 7.36
N ARG A 153 -0.81 9.37 7.62
CA ARG A 153 -0.75 8.79 8.97
C ARG A 153 -0.02 9.67 9.96
N GLN A 154 1.12 10.25 9.57
CA GLN A 154 1.88 11.16 10.41
C GLN A 154 1.06 12.44 10.67
N ALA A 155 0.34 12.94 9.67
CA ALA A 155 -0.57 14.06 9.83
C ALA A 155 -1.66 13.77 10.86
N VAL A 156 -2.38 12.64 10.73
CA VAL A 156 -3.42 12.21 11.69
C VAL A 156 -2.88 12.07 13.11
N ARG A 157 -1.63 11.62 13.28
CA ARG A 157 -1.00 11.50 14.60
C ARG A 157 -0.65 12.83 15.24
N ARG A 158 -0.30 13.84 14.43
CA ARG A 158 0.18 15.15 14.90
C ARG A 158 -0.92 16.20 14.99
N ASP A 159 -1.94 16.14 14.14
CA ASP A 159 -3.07 17.06 14.18
C ASP A 159 -4.02 16.70 15.33
N ARG A 160 -4.22 17.66 16.25
CA ARG A 160 -5.12 17.50 17.41
C ARG A 160 -6.59 17.41 17.02
N GLU A 161 -6.94 17.89 15.83
CA GLU A 161 -8.28 17.87 15.27
C GLU A 161 -8.57 16.57 14.52
N ALA A 162 -7.54 15.81 14.13
CA ALA A 162 -7.72 14.46 13.60
C ALA A 162 -8.03 13.48 14.73
N VAL A 163 -9.17 12.81 14.63
CA VAL A 163 -9.63 11.85 15.65
C VAL A 163 -9.33 10.41 15.27
N ALA A 164 -9.26 10.10 13.98
CA ALA A 164 -8.92 8.78 13.46
C ALA A 164 -8.56 8.85 11.96
N TYR A 165 -8.30 7.70 11.37
CA TYR A 165 -8.35 7.45 9.94
C TYR A 165 -9.08 6.15 9.65
N ALA A 166 -9.64 6.05 8.44
CA ALA A 166 -10.17 4.82 7.86
C ALA A 166 -9.25 4.31 6.75
N ARG A 167 -9.27 3.00 6.51
CA ARG A 167 -8.60 2.38 5.36
C ARG A 167 -9.55 2.39 4.17
N ALA A 168 -9.06 2.72 2.98
CA ALA A 168 -9.86 2.79 1.76
C ALA A 168 -9.33 1.79 0.72
N ALA A 169 -9.84 0.55 0.78
CA ALA A 169 -9.41 -0.48 -0.16
C ALA A 169 -9.84 -0.16 -1.60
N ALA A 170 -9.10 -0.66 -2.58
CA ALA A 170 -9.60 -0.72 -3.95
C ALA A 170 -10.64 -1.85 -4.05
N LEU A 171 -11.58 -1.75 -5.00
CA LEU A 171 -12.60 -2.79 -5.21
C LEU A 171 -11.99 -4.18 -5.40
N GLY A 172 -11.05 -4.32 -6.34
CA GLY A 172 -10.23 -5.53 -6.53
C GLY A 172 -9.07 -5.66 -5.53
N GLY A 173 -9.22 -5.18 -4.30
CA GLY A 173 -8.19 -5.27 -3.26
C GLY A 173 -8.08 -6.67 -2.64
N CYS A 174 -6.95 -6.97 -2.01
CA CYS A 174 -6.77 -8.24 -1.30
C CYS A 174 -7.69 -8.33 -0.06
N SER A 175 -7.96 -9.56 0.40
CA SER A 175 -8.84 -9.80 1.55
C SER A 175 -8.40 -9.06 2.82
N PHE A 176 -7.09 -8.88 3.01
CA PHE A 176 -6.57 -8.12 4.15
C PHE A 176 -6.94 -6.63 4.07
N CYS A 177 -6.80 -6.00 2.91
CA CYS A 177 -7.16 -4.59 2.76
C CYS A 177 -8.67 -4.38 2.85
N LYS A 178 -9.48 -5.30 2.30
CA LYS A 178 -10.94 -5.28 2.42
C LYS A 178 -11.39 -5.38 3.89
N LEU A 179 -10.77 -6.29 4.64
CA LEU A 179 -11.01 -6.44 6.08
C LEU A 179 -10.67 -5.16 6.85
N LEU A 180 -9.55 -4.51 6.53
CA LEU A 180 -9.20 -3.28 7.21
C LEU A 180 -10.10 -2.10 6.81
N ALA A 181 -10.59 -2.07 5.57
CA ALA A 181 -11.52 -1.04 5.11
C ALA A 181 -12.91 -1.18 5.75
N SER A 182 -13.39 -2.41 5.94
CA SER A 182 -14.71 -2.68 6.54
C SER A 182 -14.83 -2.22 8.00
N ARG A 183 -13.70 -2.08 8.71
CA ARG A 183 -13.67 -1.60 10.10
C ARG A 183 -14.00 -0.12 10.27
N GLY A 184 -13.98 0.68 9.20
CA GLY A 184 -14.21 2.12 9.26
C GLY A 184 -13.11 2.92 9.96
N ALA A 185 -13.49 4.06 10.55
CA ALA A 185 -12.58 5.05 11.14
C ALA A 185 -12.13 4.72 12.57
N VAL A 186 -11.53 3.54 12.73
CA VAL A 186 -11.09 3.04 14.04
C VAL A 186 -9.60 3.26 14.29
N PHE A 187 -8.82 3.65 13.29
CA PHE A 187 -7.37 3.69 13.42
C PHE A 187 -6.91 5.07 13.88
N LYS A 188 -6.14 5.14 14.97
CA LYS A 188 -5.45 6.36 15.39
C LYS A 188 -3.99 6.09 15.74
N ASP A 189 -3.76 5.00 16.48
CA ASP A 189 -2.45 4.50 16.89
C ASP A 189 -2.35 2.97 16.71
N ALA A 190 -1.18 2.40 17.03
CA ALA A 190 -0.89 0.97 16.96
C ALA A 190 -1.86 0.08 17.76
N ARG A 191 -2.51 0.62 18.81
CA ARG A 191 -3.35 -0.17 19.70
C ARG A 191 -4.69 -0.45 19.03
N ALA A 192 -5.27 0.56 18.38
CA ALA A 192 -6.50 0.41 17.61
C ALA A 192 -6.34 -0.43 16.32
N ALA A 193 -5.08 -0.71 15.92
CA ALA A 193 -4.72 -1.51 14.76
C ALA A 193 -4.87 -3.04 14.92
N GLY A 194 -5.18 -3.54 16.12
CA GLY A 194 -5.27 -4.98 16.40
C GLY A 194 -3.95 -5.60 16.87
N ARG A 195 -3.22 -4.89 17.75
CA ARG A 195 -1.95 -5.31 18.37
C ARG A 195 -1.96 -6.74 18.93
N GLU A 196 -3.13 -7.25 19.30
CA GLU A 196 -3.32 -8.52 20.02
C GLU A 196 -3.75 -9.69 19.09
N ALA A 197 -3.93 -9.47 17.79
CA ALA A 197 -4.54 -10.47 16.91
C ALA A 197 -3.56 -11.55 16.38
N ASP A 198 -2.28 -11.24 16.13
CA ASP A 198 -1.24 -12.18 15.66
C ASP A 198 0.16 -11.56 15.83
N ALA A 199 1.15 -12.33 16.28
CA ALA A 199 2.53 -11.86 16.50
C ALA A 199 3.23 -11.34 15.23
N ARG A 200 2.90 -11.87 14.04
CA ARG A 200 3.33 -11.37 12.72
C ARG A 200 2.71 -10.01 12.37
N PHE A 201 1.70 -9.62 13.14
CA PHE A 201 0.96 -8.36 13.09
C PHE A 201 1.09 -7.60 14.43
N SER A 202 2.22 -7.76 15.11
CA SER A 202 2.58 -6.96 16.28
C SER A 202 3.26 -5.64 15.91
N GLY A 203 3.11 -4.64 16.78
CA GLY A 203 3.70 -3.31 16.63
C GLY A 203 2.90 -2.34 15.74
N ASP A 204 3.43 -1.13 15.59
CA ASP A 204 2.88 -0.04 14.77
C ASP A 204 2.72 -0.42 13.28
N ALA A 205 3.25 -1.58 12.88
CA ALA A 205 3.32 -2.07 11.52
C ALA A 205 2.05 -2.79 11.04
N SER A 206 1.19 -3.35 11.90
CA SER A 206 0.14 -4.29 11.44
C SER A 206 -1.04 -3.66 10.70
N ALA A 207 -1.61 -2.54 11.17
CA ALA A 207 -2.59 -1.76 10.37
C ALA A 207 -1.93 -0.92 9.26
N VAL A 208 -0.63 -1.08 9.06
CA VAL A 208 0.20 -0.27 8.17
C VAL A 208 0.80 -1.11 7.05
N LYS A 209 0.71 -2.45 7.13
CA LYS A 209 1.20 -3.30 6.05
C LYS A 209 0.33 -3.12 4.81
N PHE A 210 1.01 -2.87 3.71
CA PHE A 210 0.51 -2.97 2.35
C PHE A 210 1.44 -3.94 1.63
N HIS A 211 0.89 -4.74 0.72
CA HIS A 211 1.70 -5.63 -0.12
C HIS A 211 2.17 -4.89 -1.38
N ASP A 212 3.06 -5.53 -2.13
CA ASP A 212 3.48 -5.06 -3.45
C ASP A 212 2.28 -5.00 -4.40
N ASN A 213 2.23 -4.01 -5.31
CA ASN A 213 1.09 -3.75 -6.21
C ASN A 213 -0.21 -3.34 -5.50
N CYS A 214 -0.14 -2.77 -4.29
CA CYS A 214 -1.31 -2.37 -3.52
C CYS A 214 -1.70 -0.89 -3.73
N HIS A 215 -2.93 -0.66 -4.23
CA HIS A 215 -3.51 0.68 -4.47
C HIS A 215 -4.53 1.14 -3.42
N CYS A 216 -4.40 0.63 -2.18
CA CYS A 216 -5.30 0.99 -1.08
C CYS A 216 -4.84 2.29 -0.39
N GLY A 217 -5.78 3.15 0.01
CA GLY A 217 -5.52 4.45 0.60
C GLY A 217 -5.88 4.54 2.08
N ILE A 218 -5.73 5.75 2.62
CA ILE A 218 -6.07 6.14 3.99
C ILE A 218 -6.86 7.44 3.93
N ILE A 219 -7.92 7.54 4.73
CA ILE A 219 -8.81 8.71 4.78
C ILE A 219 -8.79 9.26 6.20
N PRO A 220 -8.34 10.51 6.40
CA PRO A 220 -8.37 11.12 7.72
C PRO A 220 -9.81 11.42 8.14
N VAL A 221 -10.07 11.36 9.45
CA VAL A 221 -11.36 11.72 10.05
C VAL A 221 -11.11 12.73 11.15
N PHE A 222 -11.78 13.87 11.06
CA PHE A 222 -11.61 14.99 11.96
C PHE A 222 -12.73 15.08 13.00
N ARG A 223 -12.48 15.83 14.07
CA ARG A 223 -13.45 16.09 15.12
C ARG A 223 -14.71 16.70 14.53
N GLY A 224 -15.87 16.18 14.95
CA GLY A 224 -17.16 16.63 14.45
C GLY A 224 -17.57 16.01 13.11
N GLN A 225 -16.74 15.14 12.53
CA GLN A 225 -17.14 14.30 11.41
C GLN A 225 -17.67 12.92 11.85
N ARG A 226 -18.62 12.39 11.08
CA ARG A 226 -19.02 10.98 11.10
C ARG A 226 -18.42 10.26 9.90
N PHE A 227 -17.76 9.12 10.12
CA PHE A 227 -17.32 8.27 9.02
C PHE A 227 -18.43 7.30 8.59
N GLU A 228 -18.64 7.17 7.30
CA GLU A 228 -19.60 6.26 6.68
C GLU A 228 -18.90 5.33 5.69
N LEU A 229 -19.14 4.02 5.83
CA LEU A 229 -18.64 3.03 4.86
C LEU A 229 -19.29 3.27 3.50
N SER A 230 -18.49 3.17 2.44
CA SER A 230 -18.98 3.01 1.08
C SER A 230 -19.84 1.74 0.97
N ALA A 231 -20.71 1.66 -0.05
CA ALA A 231 -21.56 0.49 -0.27
C ALA A 231 -20.76 -0.83 -0.33
N HIS A 232 -19.59 -0.82 -0.98
CA HIS A 232 -18.73 -2.00 -1.05
C HIS A 232 -18.06 -2.33 0.28
N ALA A 233 -17.61 -1.33 1.05
CA ALA A 233 -17.01 -1.57 2.36
C ALA A 233 -18.05 -2.04 3.40
N ALA A 234 -19.29 -1.58 3.30
CA ALA A 234 -20.42 -2.07 4.08
C ALA A 234 -20.75 -3.53 3.74
N GLU A 235 -20.71 -3.90 2.46
CA GLU A 235 -20.89 -5.29 2.03
C GLU A 235 -19.76 -6.19 2.54
N TRP A 236 -18.51 -5.73 2.50
CA TRP A 236 -17.39 -6.47 3.09
C TRP A 236 -17.51 -6.60 4.61
N ASP A 237 -18.04 -5.59 5.31
CA ASP A 237 -18.34 -5.70 6.74
C ASP A 237 -19.41 -6.78 6.99
N ARG A 238 -20.51 -6.75 6.23
CA ARG A 238 -21.56 -7.78 6.31
C ARG A 238 -20.99 -9.19 6.15
N LEU A 239 -20.18 -9.41 5.11
CA LEU A 239 -19.51 -10.69 4.87
C LEU A 239 -18.55 -11.08 6.01
N TYR A 240 -17.83 -10.11 6.59
CA TYR A 240 -16.97 -10.38 7.74
C TYR A 240 -17.77 -10.79 8.97
N GLN A 241 -18.85 -10.07 9.29
CA GLN A 241 -19.69 -10.36 10.46
C GLN A 241 -20.35 -11.75 10.34
N GLU A 242 -20.87 -12.07 9.15
CA GLU A 242 -21.58 -13.31 8.91
C GLU A 242 -20.66 -14.54 8.92
N TYR A 243 -19.49 -14.45 8.28
CA TYR A 243 -18.66 -15.64 8.03
C TYR A 243 -17.41 -15.75 8.92
N ALA A 244 -16.93 -14.66 9.53
CA ALA A 244 -15.60 -14.63 10.15
C ALA A 244 -15.52 -14.10 11.58
N ALA A 245 -16.34 -13.13 11.98
CA ALA A 245 -16.15 -12.36 13.22
C ALA A 245 -16.06 -13.23 14.50
N GLY A 246 -16.90 -14.25 14.63
CA GLY A 246 -16.95 -15.14 15.80
C GLY A 246 -15.92 -16.28 15.82
N ARG A 247 -14.86 -16.23 14.99
CA ARG A 247 -13.94 -17.36 14.75
C ARG A 247 -12.47 -16.96 15.00
N PRO A 248 -12.07 -16.75 16.26
CA PRO A 248 -10.72 -16.28 16.60
C PRO A 248 -9.63 -17.20 16.04
N GLY A 249 -8.61 -16.60 15.41
CA GLY A 249 -7.50 -17.30 14.76
C GLY A 249 -7.76 -17.67 13.30
N ASP A 250 -9.02 -17.75 12.89
CA ASP A 250 -9.44 -18.17 11.54
C ASP A 250 -10.06 -17.03 10.71
N GLN A 251 -10.25 -15.85 11.30
CA GLN A 251 -11.06 -14.79 10.70
C GLN A 251 -10.61 -14.42 9.28
N LEU A 252 -9.32 -14.20 9.05
CA LEU A 252 -8.84 -13.78 7.72
C LEU A 252 -8.96 -14.90 6.68
N ARG A 253 -8.83 -16.16 7.09
CA ARG A 253 -8.99 -17.33 6.21
C ARG A 253 -10.45 -17.49 5.79
N LEU A 254 -11.37 -17.43 6.76
CA LEU A 254 -12.80 -17.52 6.52
C LEU A 254 -13.33 -16.32 5.72
N PHE A 255 -12.86 -15.12 6.04
CA PHE A 255 -13.21 -13.92 5.29
C PHE A 255 -12.71 -13.97 3.84
N ARG A 256 -11.48 -14.46 3.60
CA ARG A 256 -10.97 -14.67 2.24
C ARG A 256 -11.85 -15.63 1.45
N ARG A 257 -12.31 -16.72 2.09
CA ARG A 257 -13.24 -17.67 1.46
C ARG A 257 -14.59 -17.03 1.13
N ALA A 258 -15.18 -16.30 2.09
CA ALA A 258 -16.44 -15.60 1.86
C ALA A 258 -16.35 -14.57 0.73
N LEU A 259 -15.24 -13.83 0.63
CA LEU A 259 -15.00 -12.92 -0.49
C LEU A 259 -14.91 -13.66 -1.83
N ALA A 260 -14.26 -14.82 -1.90
CA ALA A 260 -14.19 -15.60 -3.13
C ALA A 260 -15.58 -16.10 -3.58
N GLU A 261 -16.47 -16.39 -2.63
CA GLU A 261 -17.82 -16.90 -2.90
C GLU A 261 -18.85 -15.80 -3.19
N HIS A 262 -18.68 -14.59 -2.61
CA HIS A 262 -19.75 -13.58 -2.57
C HIS A 262 -19.35 -12.18 -3.04
N ASP A 263 -18.06 -11.85 -3.14
CA ASP A 263 -17.65 -10.51 -3.51
C ASP A 263 -17.78 -10.29 -5.02
N SER A 264 -18.48 -9.21 -5.39
CA SER A 264 -18.63 -8.79 -6.79
C SER A 264 -17.33 -8.24 -7.41
N ASN A 265 -16.29 -8.02 -6.60
CA ASN A 265 -15.02 -7.44 -7.02
C ASN A 265 -13.82 -8.29 -6.54
N PRO A 266 -13.65 -9.53 -7.02
CA PRO A 266 -12.54 -10.39 -6.59
C PRO A 266 -11.18 -9.76 -6.89
N LEU A 267 -10.15 -10.21 -6.17
CA LEU A 267 -8.77 -9.81 -6.44
C LEU A 267 -8.36 -10.39 -7.81
N PRO A 268 -7.84 -9.60 -8.77
CA PRO A 268 -7.42 -10.16 -10.06
C PRO A 268 -6.38 -11.29 -9.88
N GLY A 269 -6.63 -12.43 -10.52
CA GLY A 269 -5.76 -13.61 -10.44
C GLY A 269 -5.85 -14.39 -9.12
N SER A 270 -6.98 -14.32 -8.41
CA SER A 270 -7.24 -15.12 -7.20
C SER A 270 -7.98 -16.44 -7.43
N ASP A 271 -8.18 -16.82 -8.70
CA ASP A 271 -8.76 -18.11 -9.11
C ASP A 271 -7.70 -19.22 -9.11
#